data_AF-A0A0M4TVV5-F1
#
_entry.id   AF-A0A0M4TVV5-F1
#
_cell.length_a   1.000
_cell.length_b   1.000
_cell.length_c   1.000
_cell.angle_alpha   90.00
_cell.angle_beta   90.00
_cell.angle_gamma   90.00
#
_symmetry.space_group_name_H-M   'P 1'
#
loop_
_entity.id
_entity.type
_entity.pdbx_description
1 polymer ?
#
loop_
_entity_poly.entity_id
_entity_poly.type
_entity_poly.pdbx_seq_one_letter_code
_entity_poly.pdbx_strand_id
1 'polypeptide(L)'
;MAATCLPAQAQRQDMSYNSTAPRISSTSGYDSTHTITVYTGMQPLSYLIVRPSDALKVSNDIDVTDQSGRRVEANISRQDERMIRINFSQPVPPGTNLNIAFRNIDFANAFPNRSFVYYDVSGGYIGLSREVPYGLAQVQVY
;
A
#
# COMPACT_ATOMS: atom_id res chain seq x y z
N MET A 1 -23.26 -54.33 -14.12
CA MET A 1 -23.80 -52.99 -13.79
C MET A 1 -23.35 -52.62 -12.39
N ALA A 2 -22.48 -51.61 -12.24
CA ALA A 2 -22.42 -50.68 -11.11
C ALA A 2 -21.19 -49.79 -11.32
N ALA A 3 -21.44 -48.50 -11.50
CA ALA A 3 -20.47 -47.50 -11.92
C ALA A 3 -19.46 -47.17 -10.82
N THR A 4 -18.20 -47.04 -11.21
CA THR A 4 -17.13 -46.43 -10.42
C THR A 4 -17.37 -44.92 -10.38
N CYS A 5 -17.92 -44.40 -9.29
CA CYS A 5 -17.95 -42.96 -9.05
C CYS A 5 -16.65 -42.56 -8.32
N LEU A 6 -15.70 -42.03 -9.08
CA LEU A 6 -14.56 -41.28 -8.54
C LEU A 6 -15.07 -39.91 -8.07
N PRO A 7 -14.76 -39.45 -6.84
CA PRO A 7 -15.07 -38.09 -6.44
C PRO A 7 -14.23 -37.11 -7.27
N ALA A 8 -14.90 -36.21 -7.98
CA ALA A 8 -14.31 -35.05 -8.62
C ALA A 8 -13.84 -34.08 -7.53
N GLN A 9 -12.66 -34.29 -6.98
CA GLN A 9 -11.97 -33.23 -6.24
C GLN A 9 -11.35 -32.30 -7.27
N ALA A 10 -12.06 -31.21 -7.58
CA ALA A 10 -11.50 -30.06 -8.25
C ALA A 10 -10.29 -29.59 -7.43
N GLN A 11 -9.08 -29.94 -7.86
CA GLN A 11 -7.87 -29.26 -7.43
C GLN A 11 -8.10 -27.78 -7.76
N ARG A 12 -8.31 -26.95 -6.74
CA ARG A 12 -8.11 -25.52 -6.84
C ARG A 12 -6.68 -25.35 -7.33
N GLN A 13 -6.52 -25.13 -8.63
CA GLN A 13 -5.29 -24.61 -9.17
C GLN A 13 -5.17 -23.22 -8.58
N ASP A 14 -4.35 -23.08 -7.53
CA ASP A 14 -3.85 -21.78 -7.11
C ASP A 14 -3.14 -21.20 -8.33
N MET A 15 -3.88 -20.41 -9.12
CA MET A 15 -3.31 -19.56 -10.16
C MET A 15 -2.32 -18.66 -9.44
N SER A 16 -1.04 -19.00 -9.55
CA SER A 16 0.08 -18.11 -9.28
C SER A 16 -0.03 -16.96 -10.27
N TYR A 17 -0.85 -15.97 -9.95
CA TYR A 17 -0.92 -14.73 -10.70
C TYR A 17 0.35 -13.97 -10.34
N ASN A 18 1.42 -14.18 -11.10
CA ASN A 18 2.63 -13.38 -11.00
C ASN A 18 2.31 -11.98 -11.54
N SER A 19 1.56 -11.21 -10.76
CA SER A 19 1.11 -9.88 -11.12
C SER A 19 2.32 -8.95 -11.13
N THR A 20 2.70 -8.55 -12.33
CA THR A 20 3.73 -7.54 -12.55
C THR A 20 3.19 -6.11 -12.40
N ALA A 21 1.87 -5.98 -12.21
CA ALA A 21 1.22 -4.70 -11.97
C ALA A 21 1.56 -4.15 -10.57
N PRO A 22 1.67 -2.82 -10.44
CA PRO A 22 1.70 -2.16 -9.14
C PRO A 22 0.51 -2.56 -8.29
N ARG A 23 0.75 -2.86 -7.00
CA ARG A 23 -0.31 -3.30 -6.08
C ARG A 23 0.05 -3.04 -4.63
N ILE A 24 -0.97 -3.01 -3.79
CA ILE A 24 -0.80 -3.08 -2.34
C ILE A 24 -0.51 -4.54 -1.99
N SER A 25 0.63 -4.78 -1.35
CA SER A 25 1.09 -6.11 -0.94
C SER A 25 0.55 -6.51 0.43
N SER A 26 0.51 -5.56 1.37
CA SER A 26 -0.02 -5.78 2.71
C SER A 26 -0.32 -4.45 3.42
N THR A 27 -1.10 -4.54 4.48
CA THR A 27 -1.43 -3.44 5.38
C THR A 27 -1.38 -3.94 6.82
N SER A 28 -0.96 -3.08 7.75
CA SER A 28 -1.06 -3.35 9.19
C SER A 28 -1.26 -2.06 9.95
N GLY A 29 -2.02 -2.13 11.04
CA GLY A 29 -2.21 -1.01 11.96
C GLY A 29 -1.90 -1.49 13.36
N TYR A 30 -1.06 -0.75 14.08
CA TYR A 30 -0.75 -1.01 15.47
C TYR A 30 -0.57 0.31 16.20
N ASP A 31 -1.39 0.52 17.25
CA ASP A 31 -1.42 1.77 18.00
C ASP A 31 -1.58 2.99 17.07
N SER A 32 -0.68 3.95 17.12
CA SER A 32 -0.65 5.16 16.30
C SER A 32 0.19 5.01 15.02
N THR A 33 0.57 3.78 14.65
CA THR A 33 1.39 3.49 13.47
C THR A 33 0.65 2.60 12.47
N HIS A 34 0.46 3.11 11.26
CA HIS A 34 -0.07 2.32 10.15
C HIS A 34 1.02 2.08 9.11
N THR A 35 1.06 0.87 8.58
CA THR A 35 2.03 0.46 7.58
C THR A 35 1.30 -0.03 6.33
N ILE A 36 1.69 0.50 5.18
CA ILE A 36 1.21 0.07 3.87
C ILE A 36 2.42 -0.41 3.08
N THR A 37 2.41 -1.68 2.68
CA THR A 37 3.44 -2.23 1.80
C THR A 37 2.92 -2.23 0.37
N VAL A 38 3.71 -1.70 -0.56
CA VAL A 38 3.37 -1.61 -1.97
C VAL A 38 4.44 -2.25 -2.84
N TYR A 39 4.03 -2.99 -3.86
CA TYR A 39 4.91 -3.53 -4.89
C TYR A 39 4.98 -2.59 -6.09
N THR A 40 6.17 -2.14 -6.47
CA THR A 40 6.35 -1.09 -7.50
C THR A 40 6.02 -1.52 -8.92
N GLY A 41 5.92 -2.82 -9.22
CA GLY A 41 5.65 -3.28 -10.58
C GLY A 41 6.87 -3.16 -11.50
N MET A 42 6.65 -3.01 -12.81
CA MET A 42 7.72 -3.14 -13.82
C MET A 42 8.42 -1.84 -14.22
N GLN A 43 8.00 -0.70 -13.67
CA GLN A 43 8.55 0.62 -14.02
C GLN A 43 9.18 1.29 -12.81
N PRO A 44 10.21 2.14 -13.00
CA PRO A 44 10.81 2.89 -11.89
C PRO A 44 9.80 3.89 -11.31
N LEU A 45 9.59 3.82 -10.00
CA LEU A 45 8.64 4.65 -9.28
C LEU A 45 9.32 5.96 -8.85
N SER A 46 8.78 7.10 -9.26
CA SER A 46 9.33 8.42 -8.95
C SER A 46 8.70 9.06 -7.72
N TYR A 47 7.40 8.85 -7.50
CA TYR A 47 6.70 9.38 -6.34
C TYR A 47 5.47 8.54 -6.01
N LEU A 48 5.00 8.63 -4.76
CA LEU A 48 3.70 8.14 -4.33
C LEU A 48 2.81 9.30 -3.91
N ILE A 49 1.51 9.13 -4.14
CA ILE A 49 0.47 9.95 -3.54
C ILE A 49 -0.38 9.03 -2.68
N VAL A 50 -0.56 9.45 -1.44
CA VAL A 50 -1.39 8.76 -0.46
C VAL A 50 -2.44 9.74 0.02
N ARG A 51 -3.70 9.30 -0.04
CA ARG A 51 -4.85 10.05 0.44
C ARG A 51 -5.52 9.30 1.59
N PRO A 52 -5.22 9.65 2.85
CA PRO A 52 -5.90 9.09 4.00
C PRO A 52 -7.39 9.48 3.99
N SER A 53 -8.26 8.60 4.48
CA SER A 53 -9.66 8.93 4.72
C SER A 53 -9.82 10.06 5.75
N ASP A 54 -10.91 10.83 5.67
CA ASP A 54 -11.27 11.96 6.56
C ASP A 54 -11.28 11.63 8.06
N ALA A 55 -11.37 10.34 8.37
CA ALA A 55 -11.36 9.84 9.71
C ALA A 55 -9.96 9.98 10.36
N LEU A 56 -8.89 10.10 9.57
CA LEU A 56 -7.51 10.12 10.01
C LEU A 56 -6.87 11.51 9.91
N LYS A 57 -6.11 11.86 10.95
CA LYS A 57 -5.10 12.92 10.92
C LYS A 57 -3.73 12.27 10.92
N VAL A 58 -3.14 12.16 9.74
CA VAL A 58 -1.79 11.62 9.57
C VAL A 58 -0.79 12.74 9.82
N SER A 59 0.32 12.47 10.50
CA SER A 59 1.43 13.42 10.68
C SER A 59 2.33 13.49 9.43
N ASN A 60 3.42 14.26 9.47
CA ASN A 60 4.46 14.20 8.42
C ASN A 60 5.59 13.21 8.78
N ASP A 61 5.47 12.52 9.92
CA ASP A 61 6.41 11.50 10.35
C ASP A 61 6.12 10.20 9.57
N ILE A 62 6.73 10.11 8.39
CA ILE A 62 6.55 9.01 7.45
C ILE A 62 7.92 8.45 7.10
N ASP A 63 8.10 7.17 7.41
CA ASP A 63 9.28 6.42 7.03
C ASP A 63 8.99 5.55 5.81
N VAL A 64 9.93 5.53 4.86
CA VAL A 64 9.89 4.60 3.74
C VAL A 64 11.12 3.71 3.77
N THR A 65 10.89 2.40 3.71
CA THR A 65 11.96 1.40 3.63
C THR A 65 11.72 0.45 2.47
N ASP A 66 12.79 -0.15 1.97
CA ASP A 66 12.70 -1.24 1.01
C ASP A 66 12.52 -2.61 1.71
N GLN A 67 12.35 -3.65 0.92
CA GLN A 67 12.25 -5.05 1.38
C GLN A 67 13.46 -5.57 2.18
N SER A 68 14.61 -4.90 2.11
CA SER A 68 15.80 -5.22 2.90
C SER A 68 15.86 -4.43 4.23
N GLY A 69 14.85 -3.60 4.49
CA GLY A 69 14.77 -2.73 5.67
C GLY A 69 15.61 -1.46 5.56
N ARG A 70 16.18 -1.17 4.38
CA ARG A 70 16.97 0.06 4.18
C ARG A 70 16.05 1.24 3.95
N ARG A 71 16.36 2.37 4.56
CA ARG A 71 15.64 3.63 4.34
C ARG A 71 15.77 4.06 2.89
N VAL A 72 14.64 4.43 2.29
CA VAL A 72 14.58 5.05 0.97
C VAL A 72 14.46 6.55 1.17
N GLU A 73 15.44 7.29 0.67
CA GLU A 73 15.45 8.75 0.77
C GLU A 73 14.28 9.35 -0.02
N ALA A 74 13.42 10.10 0.68
CA ALA A 74 12.23 10.69 0.12
C ALA A 74 11.90 12.03 0.79
N ASN A 75 11.36 12.95 0.00
CA ASN A 75 10.83 14.23 0.46
C ASN A 75 9.31 14.12 0.61
N ILE A 76 8.83 14.22 1.85
CA ILE A 76 7.41 14.23 2.17
C ILE A 76 6.88 15.65 2.03
N SER A 77 5.88 15.82 1.17
CA SER A 77 5.19 17.10 0.97
C SER A 77 3.70 16.90 1.13
N ARG A 78 3.04 17.83 1.82
CA ARG A 78 1.59 17.84 1.97
C ARG A 78 1.03 18.89 1.02
N GLN A 79 0.20 18.46 0.06
CA GLN A 79 -0.45 19.41 -0.85
C GLN A 79 -1.72 19.98 -0.22
N ASP A 80 -2.48 19.16 0.49
CA ASP A 80 -3.63 19.54 1.29
C ASP A 80 -3.80 18.59 2.49
N GLU A 81 -4.82 18.78 3.32
CA GLU A 81 -5.07 17.95 4.50
C GLU A 81 -5.23 16.44 4.21
N ARG A 82 -5.55 16.09 2.95
CA ARG A 82 -5.92 14.75 2.50
C ARG A 82 -4.99 14.20 1.41
N MET A 83 -3.93 14.91 1.03
CA MET A 83 -3.03 14.52 -0.05
C MET A 83 -1.57 14.67 0.39
N ILE A 84 -0.97 13.53 0.65
CA ILE A 84 0.43 13.38 1.01
C ILE A 84 1.17 12.89 -0.22
N ARG A 85 2.18 13.64 -0.65
CA ARG A 85 3.05 13.29 -1.76
C ARG A 85 4.45 12.96 -1.26
N ILE A 86 4.87 11.73 -1.52
CA ILE A 86 6.17 11.16 -1.19
C ILE A 86 7.02 11.19 -2.45
N ASN A 87 7.93 12.16 -2.59
CA ASN A 87 8.82 12.25 -3.74
C ASN A 87 10.14 11.56 -3.43
N PHE A 88 10.47 10.49 -4.16
CA PHE A 88 11.73 9.78 -3.93
C PHE A 88 12.90 10.60 -4.50
N SER A 89 13.99 10.70 -3.73
CA SER A 89 15.19 11.43 -4.15
C SER A 89 15.86 10.79 -5.36
N GLN A 90 15.69 9.48 -5.52
CA GLN A 90 16.05 8.71 -6.72
C GLN A 90 14.89 7.78 -7.10
N PRO A 91 14.65 7.52 -8.39
CA PRO A 91 13.61 6.58 -8.80
C PRO A 91 13.81 5.21 -8.14
N VAL A 92 12.77 4.70 -7.48
CA VAL A 92 12.80 3.37 -6.85
C VAL A 92 12.79 2.31 -7.96
N PRO A 93 13.66 1.30 -7.90
CA PRO A 93 13.71 0.26 -8.91
C PRO A 93 12.37 -0.50 -9.07
N PRO A 94 12.07 -0.98 -10.29
CA PRO A 94 11.01 -1.95 -10.51
C PRO A 94 11.15 -3.18 -9.61
N GLY A 95 10.04 -3.84 -9.33
CA GLY A 95 10.01 -5.10 -8.59
C GLY A 95 10.30 -4.97 -7.10
N THR A 96 10.31 -3.75 -6.57
CA THR A 96 10.61 -3.47 -5.16
C THR A 96 9.34 -3.51 -4.33
N ASN A 97 9.38 -4.12 -3.14
CA ASN A 97 8.39 -3.88 -2.11
C ASN A 97 8.87 -2.72 -1.23
N LEU A 98 8.09 -1.64 -1.22
CA LEU A 98 8.28 -0.51 -0.35
C LEU A 98 7.34 -0.63 0.84
N ASN A 99 7.87 -0.44 2.04
CA ASN A 99 7.13 -0.35 3.27
C ASN A 99 7.03 1.13 3.67
N ILE A 100 5.79 1.62 3.78
CA ILE A 100 5.50 3.01 4.10
C ILE A 100 4.84 3.02 5.48
N ALA A 101 5.59 3.48 6.48
CA ALA A 101 5.14 3.57 7.85
C ALA A 101 4.73 5.01 8.18
N PHE A 102 3.45 5.21 8.45
CA PHE A 102 2.86 6.45 8.92
C PHE A 102 2.84 6.41 10.45
N ARG A 103 3.58 7.32 11.09
CA ARG A 103 3.69 7.39 12.56
C ARG A 103 2.86 8.53 13.12
N ASN A 104 2.56 8.46 14.41
CA ASN A 104 1.83 9.48 15.17
C ASN A 104 0.50 9.83 14.48
N ILE A 105 -0.28 8.80 14.13
CA ILE A 105 -1.60 8.95 13.52
C ILE A 105 -2.59 9.27 14.62
N ASP A 106 -3.32 10.36 14.43
CA ASP A 106 -4.43 10.75 15.27
C ASP A 106 -5.76 10.42 14.60
N PHE A 107 -6.70 10.02 15.43
CA PHE A 107 -8.06 9.70 15.01
C PHE A 107 -8.95 10.93 15.21
N ALA A 108 -9.56 11.45 14.14
CA ALA A 108 -10.27 12.73 14.16
C ALA A 108 -11.57 12.73 14.99
N ASN A 109 -12.18 11.56 15.21
CA ASN A 109 -13.42 11.36 15.97
C ASN A 109 -13.27 10.16 16.92
N ALA A 110 -14.21 9.92 17.84
CA ALA A 110 -14.21 8.70 18.65
C ALA A 110 -14.48 7.48 17.73
N PHE A 111 -13.43 6.73 17.39
CA PHE A 111 -13.56 5.55 16.53
C PHE A 111 -14.13 4.37 17.32
N PRO A 112 -15.12 3.66 16.77
CA PRO A 112 -15.61 2.45 17.41
C PRO A 112 -14.52 1.37 17.39
N ASN A 113 -14.45 0.63 18.50
CA ASN A 113 -13.41 -0.31 18.96
C ASN A 113 -13.03 -1.47 17.99
N ARG A 114 -13.54 -1.49 16.75
CA ARG A 114 -13.17 -2.41 15.66
C ARG A 114 -13.47 -1.74 14.31
N SER A 115 -12.61 -0.82 13.91
CA SER A 115 -12.79 -0.07 12.65
C SER A 115 -11.71 -0.41 11.64
N PHE A 116 -12.05 -0.22 10.37
CA PHE A 116 -11.07 -0.15 9.29
C PHE A 116 -10.94 1.31 8.88
N VAL A 117 -9.72 1.69 8.53
CA VAL A 117 -9.43 2.98 7.90
C VAL A 117 -8.82 2.75 6.53
N TYR A 118 -9.04 3.71 5.63
CA TYR A 118 -8.70 3.55 4.23
C TYR A 118 -7.70 4.60 3.77
N TYR A 119 -6.82 4.18 2.86
CA TYR A 119 -5.88 5.05 2.16
C TYR A 119 -6.00 4.79 0.67
N ASP A 120 -6.28 5.81 -0.12
CA ASP A 120 -6.10 5.73 -1.56
C ASP A 120 -4.63 5.93 -1.90
N VAL A 121 -4.05 4.97 -2.61
CA VAL A 121 -2.63 4.95 -2.96
C VAL A 121 -2.48 4.94 -4.46
N SER A 122 -1.66 5.86 -4.96
CA SER A 122 -1.32 5.97 -6.38
C SER A 122 0.17 6.31 -6.53
N GLY A 123 0.77 5.92 -7.65
CA GLY A 123 2.18 6.16 -7.92
C GLY A 123 2.43 6.78 -9.28
N GLY A 124 3.40 7.68 -9.32
CA GLY A 124 3.93 8.23 -10.56
C GLY A 124 5.20 7.51 -10.99
N TYR A 125 5.21 7.09 -12.24
CA TYR A 125 6.31 6.31 -12.82
C TYR A 125 7.04 7.10 -13.89
N ILE A 126 8.34 6.85 -14.00
CA ILE A 126 9.15 7.45 -15.06
C ILE A 126 8.63 6.97 -16.43
N GLY A 127 8.34 7.91 -17.31
CA GLY A 127 7.81 7.64 -18.64
C GLY A 127 6.29 7.51 -18.72
N LEU A 128 5.55 7.61 -17.60
CA LEU A 128 4.09 7.68 -17.60
C LEU A 128 3.61 9.10 -17.31
N SER A 129 2.68 9.59 -18.13
CA SER A 129 2.07 10.92 -17.98
C SER A 129 0.94 10.95 -16.93
N ARG A 130 0.49 9.79 -16.46
CA ARG A 130 -0.61 9.64 -15.50
C ARG A 130 -0.18 8.79 -14.31
N GLU A 131 -0.76 9.07 -13.17
CA GLU A 131 -0.62 8.26 -11.96
C GLU A 131 -1.26 6.89 -12.17
N VAL A 132 -0.60 5.85 -11.66
CA VAL A 132 -1.12 4.48 -11.64
C VAL A 132 -1.70 4.21 -10.26
N PRO A 133 -3.00 3.88 -10.15
CA PRO A 133 -3.60 3.56 -8.87
C PRO A 133 -3.11 2.19 -8.39
N TYR A 134 -2.65 2.14 -7.16
CA TYR A 134 -2.40 0.89 -6.43
C TYR A 134 -3.69 0.36 -5.81
N GLY A 135 -4.64 1.26 -5.52
CA GLY A 135 -5.96 0.96 -4.99
C GLY A 135 -6.16 1.50 -3.58
N LEU A 136 -7.12 0.91 -2.87
CA LEU A 136 -7.48 1.28 -1.51
C LEU A 136 -6.79 0.35 -0.50
N ALA A 137 -5.90 0.90 0.31
CA ALA A 137 -5.29 0.20 1.43
C ALA A 137 -6.27 0.21 2.61
N GLN A 138 -6.68 -0.97 3.05
CA GLN A 138 -7.53 -1.14 4.23
C GLN A 138 -6.66 -1.51 5.42
N VAL A 139 -6.57 -0.63 6.41
CA VAL A 139 -5.81 -0.87 7.65
C VAL A 139 -6.81 -1.17 8.77
N GLN A 140 -6.63 -2.31 9.43
CA GLN A 140 -7.40 -2.64 10.64
C GLN A 140 -6.79 -1.92 11.84
N VAL A 141 -7.64 -1.28 12.64
CA VAL A 141 -7.26 -0.61 13.89
C VAL A 141 -8.02 -1.24 15.06
N TYR A 142 -7.38 -1.29 16.23
CA TYR A 142 -7.85 -1.97 17.43
C TYR A 142 -7.98 -1.01 18.61
#